data_AF-A0A941HRU1-F1
#
_entry.id   AF-A0A941HRU1-F1
#
_cell.length_a   1.000
_cell.length_b   1.000
_cell.length_c   1.000
_cell.angle_alpha   90.00
_cell.angle_beta   90.00
_cell.angle_gamma   90.00
#
_symmetry.space_group_name_H-M   'P 1'
#
loop_
_entity.id
_entity.type
_entity.pdbx_description
1 polymer ?
#
loop_
_entity_poly.entity_id
_entity_poly.type
_entity_poly.pdbx_seq_one_letter_code
_entity_poly.pdbx_strand_id
1 'polypeptide(L)'
;IGNITDKVLAMKEEAQKAGVTIIPDLGVAPGMINILSGYGASKLDEVESIRLFVGGIPAKPEPPLEYNHVFSMEGLFDHYTDPALIIRDGKKQEVKALTEVESIHFDEYGELEAFHTSGGTSTLPITFGDVDTLEYKTIRYPGHAEKFKLLVDLNLTSKDAFVNIDGQEINTRQVLLKALEPFVKLGDKKDAVLLRVVVGGKKNGQKQYHQFQMTTTKDMESQVTAMARATANTISVVAQMIGSGVIDQQGVYPPEQIVPGKEYIEEMAKRDVVIREETYEDESYVSV
;
A
#
# COMPACT_ATOMS: atom_id res chain seq x y z
N ILE A 1 12.80 -0.78 7.52
CA ILE A 1 11.58 -1.24 8.24
C ILE A 1 11.45 -2.78 8.24
N GLY A 2 12.14 -3.48 7.33
CA GLY A 2 11.72 -4.80 6.81
C GLY A 2 11.92 -6.09 7.60
N ASN A 3 12.07 -6.11 8.94
CA ASN A 3 12.19 -7.40 9.66
C ASN A 3 11.24 -7.53 10.87
N ILE A 4 10.40 -6.52 11.14
CA ILE A 4 9.48 -6.58 12.29
C ILE A 4 8.36 -7.59 12.00
N THR A 5 7.76 -7.52 10.81
CA THR A 5 6.71 -8.46 10.40
C THR A 5 7.20 -9.91 10.46
N ASP A 6 8.39 -10.20 9.94
CA ASP A 6 8.97 -11.55 10.03
C ASP A 6 9.15 -12.04 11.46
N LYS A 7 9.60 -11.17 12.37
CA LYS A 7 9.71 -11.48 13.79
C LYS A 7 8.34 -11.77 14.42
N VAL A 8 7.31 -11.01 14.04
CA VAL A 8 5.94 -11.25 14.51
C VAL A 8 5.42 -12.58 13.97
N LEU A 9 5.60 -12.87 12.67
CA LEU A 9 5.20 -14.14 12.05
C LEU A 9 5.88 -15.35 12.72
N ALA A 10 7.13 -15.21 13.16
CA ALA A 10 7.85 -16.26 13.88
C ALA A 10 7.25 -16.60 15.26
N MET A 11 6.42 -15.74 15.84
CA MET A 11 5.77 -15.98 17.14
C MET A 11 4.53 -16.88 17.06
N LYS A 12 4.26 -17.51 15.91
CA LYS A 12 3.03 -18.29 15.65
C LYS A 12 2.75 -19.36 16.72
N GLU A 13 3.74 -20.17 17.07
CA GLU A 13 3.57 -21.24 18.07
C GLU A 13 3.32 -20.70 19.49
N GLU A 14 3.98 -19.60 19.85
CA GLU A 14 3.81 -18.96 21.15
C GLU A 14 2.41 -18.37 21.27
N ALA A 15 1.94 -17.70 20.22
CA ALA A 15 0.59 -17.16 20.14
C ALA A 15 -0.48 -18.27 20.22
N GLN A 16 -0.27 -19.41 19.53
CA GLN A 16 -1.15 -20.57 19.62
C GLN A 16 -1.21 -21.15 21.04
N LYS A 17 -0.06 -21.34 21.70
CA LYS A 17 0.00 -21.84 23.09
C LYS A 17 -0.69 -20.89 24.07
N ALA A 18 -0.61 -19.59 23.83
CA ALA A 18 -1.26 -18.57 24.65
C ALA A 18 -2.76 -18.38 24.31
N GLY A 19 -3.27 -19.04 23.26
CA GLY A 19 -4.64 -18.88 22.80
C GLY A 19 -4.96 -17.49 22.26
N VAL A 20 -3.96 -16.78 21.72
CA VAL A 20 -4.10 -15.41 21.19
C VAL A 20 -4.00 -15.39 19.67
N THR A 21 -4.71 -14.44 19.07
CA THR A 21 -4.65 -14.15 17.63
C THR A 21 -3.84 -12.88 17.40
N ILE A 22 -2.88 -12.93 16.48
CA ILE A 22 -2.06 -11.79 16.08
C ILE A 22 -2.12 -11.66 14.56
N ILE A 23 -2.52 -10.49 14.08
CA ILE A 23 -2.55 -10.16 12.65
C ILE A 23 -1.71 -8.90 12.47
N PRO A 24 -0.46 -9.00 11.96
CA PRO A 24 0.36 -7.83 11.71
C PRO A 24 -0.15 -7.04 10.50
N ASP A 25 0.42 -5.86 10.27
CA ASP A 25 0.29 -5.13 9.01
C ASP A 25 -1.14 -4.77 8.62
N LEU A 26 -1.93 -4.32 9.59
CA LEU A 26 -3.29 -3.82 9.37
C LEU A 26 -3.31 -2.30 9.19
N GLY A 27 -3.30 -1.85 7.93
CA GLY A 27 -3.52 -0.46 7.54
C GLY A 27 -4.16 -0.37 6.15
N VAL A 28 -3.61 0.49 5.29
CA VAL A 28 -3.98 0.54 3.86
C VAL A 28 -3.03 -0.34 3.05
N ALA A 29 -1.73 -0.03 3.12
CA ALA A 29 -0.66 -0.72 2.43
C ALA A 29 0.60 -0.74 3.32
N PRO A 30 0.91 -1.87 3.98
CA PRO A 30 0.15 -3.14 3.96
C PRO A 30 -1.16 -3.09 4.78
N GLY A 31 -2.06 -4.04 4.53
CA GLY A 31 -3.33 -4.19 5.23
C GLY A 31 -4.51 -4.41 4.31
N MET A 32 -5.24 -3.35 3.98
CA MET A 32 -6.38 -3.42 3.06
C MET A 32 -6.01 -4.10 1.73
N ILE A 33 -4.87 -3.74 1.13
CA ILE A 33 -4.42 -4.41 -0.11
C ILE A 33 -4.15 -5.90 0.09
N ASN A 34 -3.66 -6.31 1.26
CA ASN A 34 -3.40 -7.71 1.58
C ASN A 34 -4.72 -8.47 1.69
N ILE A 35 -5.66 -7.96 2.48
CA ILE A 35 -6.99 -8.55 2.68
C ILE A 35 -7.69 -8.74 1.33
N LEU A 36 -7.68 -7.70 0.48
CA LEU A 36 -8.31 -7.73 -0.85
C LEU A 36 -7.59 -8.70 -1.81
N SER A 37 -6.25 -8.79 -1.74
CA SER A 37 -5.48 -9.76 -2.52
C SER A 37 -5.85 -11.20 -2.14
N GLY A 38 -5.91 -11.49 -0.84
CA GLY A 38 -6.36 -12.79 -0.31
C GLY A 38 -7.78 -13.12 -0.73
N TYR A 39 -8.68 -12.14 -0.68
CA TYR A 39 -10.06 -12.33 -1.10
C TYR A 39 -10.19 -12.60 -2.61
N GLY A 40 -9.51 -11.83 -3.45
CA GLY A 40 -9.47 -12.08 -4.90
C GLY A 40 -8.87 -13.45 -5.23
N ALA A 41 -7.77 -13.82 -4.56
CA ALA A 41 -7.14 -15.12 -4.73
C ALA A 41 -8.08 -16.28 -4.37
N SER A 42 -8.87 -16.15 -3.30
CA SER A 42 -9.82 -17.18 -2.87
C SER A 42 -10.94 -17.50 -3.87
N LYS A 43 -11.15 -16.61 -4.85
CA LYS A 43 -12.17 -16.79 -5.91
C LYS A 43 -11.65 -17.57 -7.10
N LEU A 44 -10.33 -17.65 -7.27
CA LEU A 44 -9.64 -18.34 -8.36
C LEU A 44 -9.26 -19.76 -7.95
N ASP A 45 -9.06 -20.63 -8.95
CA ASP A 45 -8.49 -21.97 -8.73
C ASP A 45 -6.95 -21.94 -8.84
N GLU A 46 -6.43 -21.02 -9.66
CA GLU A 46 -5.00 -20.76 -9.87
C GLU A 46 -4.80 -19.24 -9.91
N VAL A 47 -3.91 -18.71 -9.08
CA VAL A 47 -3.55 -17.28 -9.07
C VAL A 47 -2.28 -17.11 -9.90
N GLU A 48 -2.33 -16.22 -10.90
CA GLU A 48 -1.21 -15.96 -11.80
C GLU A 48 -0.61 -14.57 -11.56
N SER A 49 -1.42 -13.57 -11.20
CA SER A 49 -0.96 -12.19 -11.02
C SER A 49 -1.65 -11.44 -9.88
N ILE A 50 -0.89 -10.58 -9.20
CA ILE A 50 -1.37 -9.64 -8.19
C ILE A 50 -0.72 -8.28 -8.44
N ARG A 51 -1.50 -7.28 -8.85
CA ARG A 51 -1.02 -5.91 -9.10
C ARG A 51 -1.70 -4.94 -8.14
N LEU A 52 -0.90 -4.14 -7.44
CA LEU A 52 -1.34 -3.31 -6.33
C LEU A 52 -0.97 -1.85 -6.60
N PHE A 53 -1.94 -0.96 -6.50
CA PHE A 53 -1.77 0.47 -6.73
C PHE A 53 -2.35 1.24 -5.56
N VAL A 54 -1.54 2.05 -4.87
CA VAL A 54 -2.00 2.84 -3.72
C VAL A 54 -1.42 4.24 -3.72
N GLY A 55 -2.26 5.25 -3.49
CA GLY A 55 -1.82 6.63 -3.36
C GLY A 55 -2.57 7.37 -2.28
N GLY A 56 -1.83 7.92 -1.31
CA GLY A 56 -2.30 9.05 -0.51
C GLY A 56 -1.92 10.33 -1.20
N ILE A 57 -2.90 11.08 -1.71
CA ILE A 57 -2.69 12.28 -2.54
C ILE A 57 -3.48 13.46 -2.00
N PRO A 58 -3.08 14.71 -2.25
CA PRO A 58 -3.94 15.85 -2.00
C PRO A 58 -5.13 15.83 -2.97
N ALA A 59 -6.32 16.22 -2.51
CA ALA A 59 -7.48 16.33 -3.38
C ALA A 59 -7.34 17.47 -4.40
N LYS A 60 -6.49 18.45 -4.09
CA LYS A 60 -6.09 19.53 -5.00
C LYS A 60 -4.57 19.61 -5.03
N PRO A 61 -3.91 19.23 -6.15
CA PRO A 61 -2.46 19.29 -6.25
C PRO A 61 -1.99 20.75 -6.29
N GLU A 62 -0.90 21.04 -5.57
CA GLU A 62 -0.27 22.34 -5.55
C GLU A 62 1.25 22.21 -5.79
N PRO A 63 1.84 23.10 -6.62
CA PRO A 63 3.28 23.12 -6.83
C PRO A 63 4.06 23.33 -5.52
N PRO A 64 5.33 22.89 -5.44
CA PRO A 64 6.13 22.34 -6.55
C PRO A 64 6.11 20.81 -6.65
N LEU A 65 5.51 20.11 -5.67
CA LEU A 65 5.57 18.63 -5.58
C LEU A 65 4.24 17.94 -5.84
N GLU A 66 3.14 18.71 -5.92
CA GLU A 66 1.78 18.20 -6.11
C GLU A 66 1.44 17.15 -5.02
N TYR A 67 2.01 17.34 -3.83
CA TYR A 67 1.99 16.37 -2.75
C TYR A 67 1.90 17.03 -1.38
N ASN A 68 1.03 16.49 -0.53
CA ASN A 68 1.04 16.73 0.89
C ASN A 68 1.27 15.41 1.62
N HIS A 69 2.08 15.43 2.67
CA HIS A 69 2.35 14.25 3.46
C HIS A 69 1.11 13.86 4.26
N VAL A 70 0.66 12.63 4.06
CA VAL A 70 -0.45 12.02 4.81
C VAL A 70 0.03 10.90 5.75
N PHE A 71 1.34 10.67 5.77
CA PHE A 71 2.08 9.77 6.67
C PHE A 71 3.51 10.30 6.85
N SER A 72 4.36 9.56 7.56
CA SER A 72 5.76 9.96 7.85
C SER A 72 6.55 10.27 6.57
N MET A 73 7.10 11.48 6.49
CA MET A 73 8.03 11.87 5.42
C MET A 73 9.33 11.06 5.44
N GLU A 74 9.76 10.60 6.61
CA GLU A 74 10.90 9.68 6.69
C GLU A 74 10.54 8.33 6.07
N GLY A 75 9.36 7.79 6.37
CA GLY A 75 8.87 6.58 5.72
C GLY A 75 8.79 6.75 4.20
N LEU A 76 8.28 7.88 3.72
CA LEU A 76 8.22 8.19 2.28
C LEU A 76 9.60 8.09 1.62
N PHE A 77 10.62 8.70 2.23
CA PHE A 77 11.97 8.66 1.67
C PHE A 77 12.57 7.26 1.70
N ASP A 78 12.28 6.46 2.72
CA ASP A 78 12.70 5.06 2.77
C ASP A 78 12.07 4.27 1.62
N HIS A 79 10.76 4.47 1.37
CA HIS A 79 10.03 3.83 0.27
C HIS A 79 10.54 4.21 -1.13
N TYR A 80 11.12 5.42 -1.26
CA TYR A 80 11.67 5.96 -2.49
C TYR A 80 13.16 5.64 -2.69
N THR A 81 13.87 5.25 -1.63
CA THR A 81 15.31 4.97 -1.66
C THR A 81 15.60 3.47 -1.70
N ASP A 82 14.88 2.69 -0.90
CA ASP A 82 15.06 1.24 -0.81
C ASP A 82 14.49 0.54 -2.07
N PRO A 83 15.09 -0.59 -2.53
CA PRO A 83 14.55 -1.36 -3.63
C PRO A 83 13.19 -1.98 -3.27
N ALA A 84 12.34 -2.14 -4.29
CA ALA A 84 11.05 -2.81 -4.18
C ALA A 84 11.18 -4.30 -4.52
N LEU A 85 10.75 -5.16 -3.62
CA LEU A 85 10.63 -6.60 -3.87
C LEU A 85 9.37 -6.88 -4.69
N ILE A 86 9.55 -7.49 -5.86
CA ILE A 86 8.48 -7.92 -6.76
C ILE A 86 8.63 -9.40 -7.12
N ILE A 87 7.60 -9.98 -7.72
CA ILE A 87 7.67 -11.26 -8.44
C ILE A 87 7.38 -10.96 -9.91
N ARG A 88 8.22 -11.48 -10.81
CA ARG A 88 8.04 -11.39 -12.25
C ARG A 88 8.68 -12.61 -12.90
N ASP A 89 8.00 -13.20 -13.87
CA ASP A 89 8.34 -14.49 -14.46
C ASP A 89 8.49 -15.61 -13.42
N GLY A 90 7.63 -15.59 -12.39
CA GLY A 90 7.65 -16.55 -11.28
C GLY A 90 8.86 -16.42 -10.34
N LYS A 91 9.62 -15.32 -10.43
CA LYS A 91 10.86 -15.12 -9.66
C LYS A 91 10.82 -13.84 -8.85
N LYS A 92 11.17 -13.98 -7.56
CA LYS A 92 11.43 -12.85 -6.67
C LYS A 92 12.64 -12.07 -7.17
N GLN A 93 12.46 -10.76 -7.34
CA GLN A 93 13.52 -9.85 -7.78
C GLN A 93 13.33 -8.48 -7.15
N GLU A 94 14.41 -7.70 -7.11
CA GLU A 94 14.39 -6.33 -6.64
C GLU A 94 14.45 -5.36 -7.81
N VAL A 95 13.55 -4.37 -7.81
CA VAL A 95 13.54 -3.26 -8.75
C VAL A 95 13.77 -1.95 -8.03
N LYS A 96 14.38 -0.97 -8.71
CA LYS A 96 14.63 0.35 -8.10
C LYS A 96 13.30 1.07 -7.90
N ALA A 97 13.12 1.71 -6.74
CA ALA A 97 11.99 2.60 -6.54
C ALA A 97 12.00 3.77 -7.54
N LEU A 98 10.84 4.41 -7.76
CA LEU A 98 10.65 5.52 -8.70
C LEU A 98 10.99 5.15 -10.17
N THR A 99 10.87 3.87 -10.52
CA THR A 99 11.06 3.37 -11.89
C THR A 99 9.82 2.65 -12.40
N GLU A 100 9.83 2.32 -13.69
CA GLU A 100 8.71 1.67 -14.41
C GLU A 100 7.39 2.44 -14.22
N VAL A 101 7.49 3.77 -14.38
CA VAL A 101 6.37 4.70 -14.30
C VAL A 101 5.36 4.36 -15.38
N GLU A 102 4.13 4.09 -14.98
CA GLU A 102 3.00 3.89 -15.88
C GLU A 102 1.87 4.88 -15.56
N SER A 103 1.02 5.15 -16.56
CA SER A 103 -0.17 5.97 -16.37
C SER A 103 -1.27 5.14 -15.72
N ILE A 104 -2.05 5.77 -14.83
CA ILE A 104 -3.21 5.17 -14.18
C ILE A 104 -4.32 6.20 -14.05
N HIS A 105 -5.56 5.81 -14.35
CA HIS A 105 -6.71 6.71 -14.32
C HIS A 105 -7.63 6.47 -13.13
N PHE A 106 -8.09 7.53 -12.48
CA PHE A 106 -9.20 7.52 -11.51
C PHE A 106 -10.19 8.63 -11.86
N ASP A 107 -11.47 8.31 -12.04
CA ASP A 107 -12.49 9.25 -12.57
C ASP A 107 -12.49 10.64 -11.91
N GLU A 108 -12.35 10.71 -10.58
CA GLU A 108 -12.35 11.98 -9.83
C GLU A 108 -11.03 12.75 -9.87
N TYR A 109 -9.92 12.08 -10.20
CA TYR A 109 -8.55 12.61 -10.10
C TYR A 109 -7.85 12.70 -11.47
N GLY A 110 -8.46 12.15 -12.51
CA GLY A 110 -7.92 12.13 -13.86
C GLY A 110 -6.75 11.16 -14.02
N GLU A 111 -5.83 11.53 -14.89
CA GLU A 111 -4.60 10.79 -15.15
C GLU A 111 -3.55 11.04 -14.07
N LEU A 112 -3.00 9.94 -13.55
CA LEU A 112 -2.00 9.88 -12.49
C LEU A 112 -0.84 9.00 -12.95
N GLU A 113 0.25 8.99 -12.20
CA GLU A 113 1.39 8.11 -12.42
C GLU A 113 1.49 7.05 -11.31
N ALA A 114 1.88 5.84 -11.67
CA ALA A 114 2.15 4.74 -10.76
C ALA A 114 3.59 4.22 -10.96
N PHE A 115 4.33 4.04 -9.88
CA PHE A 115 5.72 3.59 -9.93
C PHE A 115 6.10 2.72 -8.73
N HIS A 116 7.11 1.87 -8.88
CA HIS A 116 7.53 0.97 -7.80
C HIS A 116 8.07 1.72 -6.59
N THR A 117 7.75 1.20 -5.41
CA THR A 117 8.25 1.69 -4.12
C THR A 117 8.36 0.52 -3.14
N SER A 118 9.31 0.57 -2.21
CA SER A 118 9.54 -0.55 -1.30
C SER A 118 8.44 -0.70 -0.23
N GLY A 119 8.38 -1.86 0.41
CA GLY A 119 7.61 -2.11 1.64
C GLY A 119 6.10 -2.35 1.47
N GLY A 120 5.48 -1.89 0.38
CA GLY A 120 4.03 -1.98 0.21
C GLY A 120 3.47 -3.42 0.13
N THR A 121 4.22 -4.37 -0.42
CA THR A 121 3.79 -5.77 -0.59
C THR A 121 3.74 -6.56 0.72
N SER A 122 4.55 -6.18 1.71
CA SER A 122 4.78 -6.89 2.98
C SER A 122 4.83 -8.43 2.83
N THR A 123 3.83 -9.16 3.35
CA THR A 123 3.77 -10.63 3.41
C THR A 123 3.33 -11.29 2.11
N LEU A 124 2.78 -10.53 1.15
CA LEU A 124 2.25 -11.09 -0.10
C LEU A 124 3.27 -11.90 -0.90
N PRO A 125 4.56 -11.50 -1.04
CA PRO A 125 5.55 -12.32 -1.72
C PRO A 125 5.92 -13.61 -0.97
N ILE A 126 5.56 -13.73 0.31
CA ILE A 126 5.69 -14.98 1.08
C ILE A 126 4.47 -15.85 0.82
N THR A 127 3.27 -15.28 0.95
CA THR A 127 2.00 -16.01 0.77
C THR A 127 1.78 -16.47 -0.67
N PHE A 128 2.10 -15.63 -1.65
CA PHE A 128 1.89 -15.83 -3.08
C PHE A 128 3.23 -15.93 -3.82
N GLY A 129 4.19 -16.66 -3.24
CA GLY A 129 5.56 -16.75 -3.77
C GLY A 129 5.70 -17.41 -5.14
N ASP A 130 4.68 -18.16 -5.56
CA ASP A 130 4.69 -18.99 -6.79
C ASP A 130 3.89 -18.38 -7.95
N VAL A 131 3.32 -17.17 -7.78
CA VAL A 131 2.61 -16.47 -8.85
C VAL A 131 3.60 -15.96 -9.91
N ASP A 132 3.14 -15.73 -11.13
CA ASP A 132 3.99 -15.21 -12.19
C ASP A 132 4.35 -13.73 -11.95
N THR A 133 3.36 -12.93 -11.54
CA THR A 133 3.51 -11.48 -11.34
C THR A 133 2.98 -11.03 -9.97
N LEU A 134 3.78 -10.31 -9.19
CA LEU A 134 3.37 -9.63 -7.97
C LEU A 134 4.09 -8.29 -7.85
N GLU A 135 3.34 -7.20 -7.92
CA GLU A 135 3.91 -5.86 -7.85
C GLU A 135 3.08 -4.88 -7.04
N TYR A 136 3.79 -3.94 -6.41
CA TYR A 136 3.22 -2.78 -5.74
C TYR A 136 3.76 -1.50 -6.37
N LYS A 137 2.85 -0.58 -6.67
CA LYS A 137 3.16 0.74 -7.18
C LYS A 137 2.42 1.83 -6.38
N THR A 138 3.14 2.91 -6.13
CA THR A 138 2.60 4.10 -5.48
C THR A 138 2.01 5.05 -6.52
N ILE A 139 0.79 5.54 -6.30
CA ILE A 139 0.10 6.48 -7.17
C ILE A 139 0.40 7.92 -6.75
N ARG A 140 0.78 8.79 -7.70
CA ARG A 140 0.98 10.23 -7.51
C ARG A 140 0.49 11.03 -8.72
N TYR A 141 0.45 12.36 -8.58
CA TYR A 141 0.23 13.23 -9.73
C TYR A 141 1.45 13.23 -10.67
N PRO A 142 1.25 13.41 -11.98
CA PRO A 142 2.33 13.36 -12.97
C PRO A 142 3.51 14.28 -12.64
N GLY A 143 4.73 13.76 -12.82
CA GLY A 143 6.00 14.46 -12.59
C GLY A 143 6.54 14.35 -11.17
N HIS A 144 5.81 13.73 -10.24
CA HIS A 144 6.27 13.55 -8.87
C HIS A 144 7.46 12.57 -8.79
N ALA A 145 7.38 11.45 -9.51
CA ALA A 145 8.39 10.41 -9.58
C ALA A 145 9.72 10.98 -10.08
N GLU A 146 9.69 11.78 -11.14
CA GLU A 146 10.89 12.45 -11.69
C GLU A 146 11.52 13.40 -10.67
N LYS A 147 10.72 14.25 -10.02
CA LYS A 147 11.20 15.20 -9.00
C LYS A 147 11.85 14.49 -7.82
N PHE A 148 11.21 13.45 -7.29
CA PHE A 148 11.77 12.68 -6.18
C PHE A 148 12.96 11.82 -6.60
N LYS A 149 12.95 11.31 -7.84
CA LYS A 149 14.08 10.58 -8.39
C LYS A 149 15.33 11.44 -8.45
N LEU A 150 15.22 12.71 -8.84
CA LEU A 150 16.34 13.65 -8.77
C LEU A 150 16.89 13.77 -7.34
N LEU A 151 16.01 13.90 -6.32
CA LEU A 151 16.44 14.00 -4.92
C LEU A 151 17.15 12.73 -4.43
N VAL A 152 16.67 11.56 -4.85
CA VAL A 152 17.28 10.26 -4.56
C VAL A 152 18.63 10.12 -5.27
N ASP A 153 18.71 10.48 -6.55
CA ASP A 153 19.94 10.39 -7.35
C ASP A 153 21.04 11.34 -6.85
N LEU A 154 20.64 12.49 -6.27
CA LEU A 154 21.54 13.42 -5.55
C LEU A 154 21.90 12.94 -4.13
N ASN A 155 21.44 11.75 -3.73
CA ASN A 155 21.65 11.13 -2.44
C ASN A 155 21.07 11.93 -1.24
N LEU A 156 20.17 12.90 -1.50
CA LEU A 156 19.61 13.77 -0.47
C LEU A 156 18.55 13.07 0.40
N THR A 157 18.05 11.91 -0.03
CA THR A 157 17.09 11.11 0.74
C THR A 157 17.76 10.02 1.57
N SER A 158 19.05 9.76 1.42
CA SER A 158 19.72 8.66 2.14
C SER A 158 19.96 8.99 3.61
N LYS A 159 19.80 8.00 4.50
CA LYS A 159 20.11 8.15 5.93
C LYS A 159 21.60 8.33 6.19
N ASP A 160 22.44 7.83 5.29
CA ASP A 160 23.89 7.80 5.42
C ASP A 160 24.57 8.93 4.63
N ALA A 161 23.80 9.89 4.10
CA ALA A 161 24.32 11.01 3.33
C ALA A 161 24.69 12.20 4.22
N PHE A 162 25.99 12.36 4.45
CA PHE A 162 26.56 13.47 5.22
C PHE A 162 27.48 14.35 4.36
N VAL A 163 27.49 15.65 4.66
CA VAL A 163 28.41 16.63 4.08
C VAL A 163 29.12 17.40 5.21
N ASN A 164 30.33 17.89 4.94
CA ASN A 164 31.06 18.75 5.87
C ASN A 164 30.94 20.22 5.41
N ILE A 165 30.42 21.08 6.28
CA ILE A 165 30.36 22.53 6.06
C ILE A 165 31.04 23.19 7.26
N ASP A 166 32.14 23.90 7.03
CA ASP A 166 32.91 24.60 8.06
C ASP A 166 33.29 23.72 9.28
N GLY A 167 33.63 22.46 9.04
CA GLY A 167 34.00 21.50 10.06
C GLY A 167 32.83 20.82 10.77
N GLN A 168 31.58 21.16 10.42
CA GLN A 168 30.38 20.51 10.95
C GLN A 168 29.87 19.44 9.98
N GLU A 169 29.64 18.25 10.51
CA GLU A 169 29.02 17.15 9.76
C GLU A 169 27.50 17.32 9.78
N ILE A 170 26.89 17.38 8.60
CA ILE A 170 25.47 17.67 8.42
C ILE A 170 24.83 16.53 7.63
N ASN A 171 23.76 15.95 8.19
CA ASN A 171 22.95 14.97 7.50
C ASN A 171 22.04 15.65 6.46
N THR A 172 22.27 15.38 5.19
CA THR A 172 21.56 16.04 4.09
C THR A 172 20.07 15.70 4.06
N ARG A 173 19.70 14.48 4.44
CA ARG A 173 18.31 14.04 4.57
C ARG A 173 17.55 14.83 5.61
N GLN A 174 18.14 15.09 6.77
CA GLN A 174 17.50 15.91 7.81
C GLN A 174 17.28 17.36 7.34
N VAL A 175 18.25 17.92 6.60
CA VAL A 175 18.08 19.25 5.98
C VAL A 175 16.94 19.24 4.97
N LEU A 176 16.89 18.24 4.08
CA LEU A 176 15.83 18.12 3.07
C LEU A 176 14.44 17.97 3.71
N LEU A 177 14.29 17.10 4.71
CA LEU A 177 13.04 16.93 5.46
C LEU A 177 12.55 18.26 6.01
N LYS A 178 13.46 19.03 6.64
CA LYS A 178 13.10 20.32 7.22
C LYS A 178 12.77 21.37 6.15
N ALA A 179 13.48 21.36 5.02
CA ALA A 179 13.23 22.27 3.90
C ALA A 179 11.89 22.00 3.21
N LEU A 180 11.46 20.74 3.14
CA LEU A 180 10.18 20.35 2.51
C LEU A 180 8.96 20.60 3.39
N GLU A 181 9.11 20.60 4.71
CA GLU A 181 8.01 20.74 5.69
C GLU A 181 6.95 21.80 5.34
N PRO A 182 7.29 23.06 4.98
CA PRO A 182 6.27 24.07 4.65
C PRO A 182 5.49 23.77 3.37
N PHE A 183 6.06 23.01 2.43
CA PHE A 183 5.43 22.68 1.15
C PHE A 183 4.54 21.43 1.24
N VAL A 184 4.95 20.44 2.03
CA VAL A 184 4.24 19.16 2.11
C VAL A 184 3.17 19.14 3.20
N LYS A 185 3.01 20.19 4.00
CA LYS A 185 2.02 20.20 5.09
C LYS A 185 0.58 20.11 4.57
N LEU A 186 -0.16 19.11 5.03
CA LEU A 186 -1.58 18.97 4.70
C LEU A 186 -2.44 20.07 5.36
N GLY A 187 -2.31 20.27 6.67
CA GLY A 187 -3.13 21.22 7.42
C GLY A 187 -4.63 20.92 7.26
N ASP A 188 -5.42 21.95 6.94
CA ASP A 188 -6.87 21.80 6.75
C ASP A 188 -7.28 21.30 5.36
N LYS A 189 -6.30 21.15 4.44
CA LYS A 189 -6.55 20.68 3.07
C LYS A 189 -7.16 19.28 3.07
N LYS A 190 -7.91 18.98 2.02
CA LYS A 190 -8.46 17.65 1.78
C LYS A 190 -7.39 16.75 1.17
N ASP A 191 -7.22 15.56 1.72
CA ASP A 191 -6.53 14.45 1.11
C ASP A 191 -7.52 13.42 0.55
N ALA A 192 -6.98 12.52 -0.26
CA ALA A 192 -7.64 11.35 -0.79
C ALA A 192 -6.73 10.14 -0.70
N VAL A 193 -7.33 8.96 -0.52
CA VAL A 193 -6.66 7.68 -0.70
C VAL A 193 -7.29 6.97 -1.88
N LEU A 194 -6.44 6.63 -2.83
CA LEU A 194 -6.76 5.82 -4.01
C LEU A 194 -6.13 4.45 -3.82
N LEU A 195 -6.91 3.41 -4.10
CA LEU A 195 -6.45 2.04 -4.03
C LEU A 195 -7.08 1.24 -5.17
N ARG A 196 -6.26 0.47 -5.88
CA ARG A 196 -6.68 -0.56 -6.82
C ARG A 196 -5.88 -1.83 -6.59
N VAL A 197 -6.57 -2.95 -6.44
CA VAL A 197 -5.99 -4.30 -6.37
C VAL A 197 -6.55 -5.11 -7.51
N VAL A 198 -5.69 -5.71 -8.31
CA VAL A 198 -6.06 -6.61 -9.40
C VAL A 198 -5.47 -7.98 -9.12
N VAL A 199 -6.32 -8.99 -8.99
CA VAL A 199 -5.91 -10.38 -8.84
C VAL A 199 -6.37 -11.15 -10.08
N GLY A 200 -5.43 -11.67 -10.85
CA GLY A 200 -5.69 -12.40 -12.09
C GLY A 200 -5.25 -13.86 -12.00
N GLY A 201 -5.96 -14.72 -12.72
CA GLY A 201 -5.58 -16.13 -12.87
C GLY A 201 -6.67 -16.93 -13.57
N LYS A 202 -6.89 -18.17 -13.13
CA LYS A 202 -7.88 -19.06 -13.74
C LYS A 202 -8.99 -19.47 -12.78
N LYS A 203 -10.23 -19.49 -13.30
CA LYS A 203 -11.39 -20.11 -12.67
C LYS A 203 -12.08 -21.03 -13.66
N ASN A 204 -12.29 -22.29 -13.29
CA ASN A 204 -12.85 -23.32 -14.18
C ASN A 204 -12.10 -23.43 -15.52
N GLY A 205 -10.78 -23.26 -15.50
CA GLY A 205 -9.92 -23.28 -16.69
C GLY A 205 -10.00 -22.05 -17.60
N GLN A 206 -10.78 -21.02 -17.25
CA GLN A 206 -10.89 -19.76 -17.99
C GLN A 206 -10.19 -18.63 -17.25
N LYS A 207 -9.65 -17.66 -17.98
CA LYS A 207 -9.05 -16.47 -17.38
C LYS A 207 -10.10 -15.65 -16.65
N GLN A 208 -9.75 -15.18 -15.47
CA GLN A 208 -10.59 -14.31 -14.66
C GLN A 208 -9.73 -13.34 -13.85
N TYR A 209 -10.21 -12.10 -13.74
CA TYR A 209 -9.56 -11.01 -13.03
C TYR A 209 -10.56 -10.38 -12.07
N HIS A 210 -10.17 -10.24 -10.81
CA HIS A 210 -10.93 -9.53 -9.78
C HIS A 210 -10.24 -8.21 -9.48
N GLN A 211 -10.95 -7.10 -9.75
CA GLN A 211 -10.50 -5.75 -9.43
C GLN A 211 -11.25 -5.23 -8.22
N PHE A 212 -10.51 -4.74 -7.23
CA PHE A 212 -11.05 -4.01 -6.10
C PHE A 212 -10.57 -2.57 -6.17
N GLN A 213 -11.49 -1.62 -6.21
CA GLN A 213 -11.18 -0.19 -6.27
C GLN A 213 -11.81 0.55 -5.09
N MET A 214 -11.02 1.40 -4.44
CA MET A 214 -11.46 2.27 -3.36
C MET A 214 -10.96 3.69 -3.58
N THR A 215 -11.83 4.64 -3.32
CA THR A 215 -11.50 6.06 -3.23
C THR A 215 -12.18 6.59 -1.99
N THR A 216 -11.42 7.18 -1.08
CA THR A 216 -11.95 7.87 0.09
C THR A 216 -11.28 9.22 0.23
N THR A 217 -12.02 10.18 0.77
CA THR A 217 -11.57 11.57 0.94
C THR A 217 -11.70 11.98 2.41
N LYS A 218 -11.00 13.05 2.78
CA LYS A 218 -11.09 13.65 4.12
C LYS A 218 -12.56 13.84 4.50
N ASP A 219 -12.93 13.32 5.67
CA ASP A 219 -14.22 13.60 6.26
C ASP A 219 -14.21 15.04 6.80
N MET A 220 -15.10 15.87 6.25
CA MET A 220 -15.19 17.27 6.62
C MET A 220 -16.00 17.51 7.89
N GLU A 221 -16.82 16.56 8.32
CA GLU A 221 -17.55 16.66 9.58
C GLU A 221 -16.64 16.36 10.76
N SER A 222 -15.98 15.19 10.74
CA SER A 222 -15.05 14.78 11.80
C SER A 222 -13.62 15.35 11.66
N GLN A 223 -13.31 15.99 10.54
CA GLN A 223 -11.97 16.48 10.16
C GLN A 223 -10.89 15.39 10.06
N VAL A 224 -11.29 14.11 10.02
CA VAL A 224 -10.38 12.97 9.86
C VAL A 224 -9.90 12.87 8.42
N THR A 225 -8.58 12.77 8.21
CA THR A 225 -7.96 12.62 6.88
C THR A 225 -8.37 11.31 6.22
N ALA A 226 -8.36 11.28 4.89
CA ALA A 226 -8.63 10.07 4.11
C ALA A 226 -7.69 8.92 4.52
N MET A 227 -6.40 9.23 4.69
CA MET A 227 -5.41 8.25 5.12
C MET A 227 -5.69 7.68 6.52
N ALA A 228 -6.02 8.53 7.49
CA ALA A 228 -6.37 8.09 8.83
C ALA A 228 -7.65 7.25 8.83
N ARG A 229 -8.66 7.68 8.06
CA ARG A 229 -9.94 6.96 7.92
C ARG A 229 -9.73 5.56 7.34
N ALA A 230 -9.01 5.44 6.23
CA ALA A 230 -8.77 4.14 5.60
C ALA A 230 -7.94 3.21 6.52
N THR A 231 -6.90 3.74 7.17
CA THR A 231 -6.03 2.98 8.06
C THR A 231 -6.76 2.51 9.32
N ALA A 232 -7.38 3.43 10.05
CA ALA A 232 -7.99 3.14 11.35
C ALA A 232 -9.22 2.23 11.21
N ASN A 233 -10.02 2.40 10.15
CA ASN A 233 -11.18 1.54 9.94
C ASN A 233 -10.78 0.11 9.62
N THR A 234 -9.71 -0.13 8.86
CA THR A 234 -9.20 -1.50 8.65
C THR A 234 -8.85 -2.17 9.97
N ILE A 235 -8.07 -1.49 10.82
CA ILE A 235 -7.68 -2.00 12.14
C ILE A 235 -8.92 -2.28 12.99
N SER A 236 -9.84 -1.32 13.05
CA SER A 236 -11.06 -1.40 13.86
C SER A 236 -11.97 -2.56 13.42
N VAL A 237 -12.18 -2.74 12.11
CA VAL A 237 -13.01 -3.81 11.55
C VAL A 237 -12.41 -5.17 11.90
N VAL A 238 -11.12 -5.37 11.64
CA VAL A 238 -10.47 -6.66 11.91
C VAL A 238 -10.44 -6.96 13.42
N ALA A 239 -10.20 -5.96 14.27
CA ALA A 239 -10.28 -6.12 15.72
C ALA A 239 -11.68 -6.56 16.20
N GLN A 240 -12.74 -5.98 15.62
CA GLN A 240 -14.11 -6.39 15.93
C GLN A 240 -14.41 -7.80 15.45
N MET A 241 -13.91 -8.21 14.28
CA MET A 241 -14.06 -9.59 13.78
C MET A 241 -13.41 -10.62 14.70
N ILE A 242 -12.25 -10.29 15.30
CA ILE A 242 -11.64 -11.11 16.36
C ILE A 242 -12.55 -11.13 17.59
N GLY A 243 -12.99 -9.95 18.05
CA GLY A 243 -13.82 -9.82 19.26
C GLY A 243 -15.19 -10.49 19.16
N SER A 244 -15.76 -10.59 17.95
CA SER A 244 -17.04 -11.24 17.69
C SER A 244 -16.91 -12.73 17.35
N GLY A 245 -15.70 -13.26 17.25
CA GLY A 245 -15.44 -14.66 16.85
C GLY A 245 -15.68 -14.96 15.37
N VAL A 246 -15.78 -13.93 14.51
CA VAL A 246 -15.75 -14.12 13.05
C VAL A 246 -14.37 -14.61 12.60
N ILE A 247 -13.32 -14.11 13.25
CA ILE A 247 -11.97 -14.66 13.21
C ILE A 247 -11.72 -15.33 14.57
N ASP A 248 -11.63 -16.66 14.58
CA ASP A 248 -11.47 -17.46 15.80
C ASP A 248 -10.15 -18.25 15.84
N GLN A 249 -9.35 -18.20 14.77
CA GLN A 249 -8.10 -18.93 14.68
C GLN A 249 -7.02 -18.30 15.57
N GLN A 250 -6.37 -19.14 16.38
CA GLN A 250 -5.29 -18.74 17.28
C GLN A 250 -3.92 -18.90 16.59
N GLY A 251 -3.00 -17.98 16.88
CA GLY A 251 -1.68 -17.91 16.27
C GLY A 251 -1.42 -16.57 15.59
N VAL A 252 -0.36 -16.54 14.78
CA VAL A 252 -0.01 -15.38 13.96
C VAL A 252 -0.34 -15.67 12.51
N TYR A 253 -1.07 -14.77 11.86
CA TYR A 253 -1.50 -14.91 10.47
C TYR A 253 -1.38 -13.58 9.72
N PRO A 254 -0.86 -13.58 8.47
CA PRO A 254 -0.91 -12.40 7.64
C PRO A 254 -2.37 -12.10 7.23
N PRO A 255 -2.73 -10.81 6.98
CA PRO A 255 -4.13 -10.43 6.74
C PRO A 255 -4.79 -11.18 5.57
N GLU A 256 -4.03 -11.44 4.50
CA GLU A 256 -4.52 -12.13 3.29
C GLU A 256 -4.93 -13.60 3.52
N GLN A 257 -4.55 -14.21 4.64
CA GLN A 257 -4.85 -15.62 4.92
C GLN A 257 -6.00 -15.83 5.90
N ILE A 258 -6.38 -14.80 6.68
CA ILE A 258 -7.29 -14.96 7.82
C ILE A 258 -8.48 -14.00 7.81
N VAL A 259 -8.35 -12.82 7.19
CA VAL A 259 -9.45 -11.84 7.20
C VAL A 259 -10.47 -12.22 6.12
N PRO A 260 -11.74 -12.45 6.47
CA PRO A 260 -12.78 -12.79 5.51
C PRO A 260 -13.15 -11.55 4.68
N GLY A 261 -12.74 -11.55 3.41
CA GLY A 261 -12.77 -10.35 2.58
C GLY A 261 -14.16 -9.79 2.28
N LYS A 262 -15.18 -10.64 2.13
CA LYS A 262 -16.56 -10.20 1.88
C LYS A 262 -17.10 -9.39 3.06
N GLU A 263 -17.05 -9.98 4.25
CA GLU A 263 -17.47 -9.37 5.50
C GLU A 263 -16.67 -8.10 5.78
N TYR A 264 -15.38 -8.10 5.44
CA TYR A 264 -14.51 -6.93 5.59
C TYR A 264 -15.00 -5.78 4.70
N ILE A 265 -15.28 -6.04 3.41
CA ILE A 265 -15.80 -5.02 2.48
C ILE A 265 -17.14 -4.47 2.98
N GLU A 266 -18.05 -5.33 3.44
CA GLU A 266 -19.35 -4.93 3.99
C GLU A 266 -19.22 -4.05 5.24
N GLU A 267 -18.29 -4.39 6.15
CA GLU A 267 -18.02 -3.60 7.35
C GLU A 267 -17.32 -2.26 7.05
N MET A 268 -16.43 -2.21 6.06
CA MET A 268 -15.80 -0.97 5.62
C MET A 268 -16.82 -0.01 4.99
N ALA A 269 -17.78 -0.55 4.22
CA ALA A 269 -18.86 0.24 3.62
C ALA A 269 -19.74 0.93 4.67
N LYS A 270 -19.99 0.30 5.83
CA LYS A 270 -20.71 0.91 6.97
C LYS A 270 -20.00 2.13 7.58
N ARG A 271 -18.73 2.35 7.23
CA ARG A 271 -17.86 3.42 7.70
C ARG A 271 -17.49 4.39 6.57
N ASP A 272 -18.30 4.41 5.51
CA ASP A 272 -18.12 5.09 4.22
C ASP A 272 -16.72 4.96 3.59
N VAL A 273 -16.09 3.80 3.79
CA VAL A 273 -14.93 3.37 2.99
C VAL A 273 -15.42 2.31 2.03
N VAL A 274 -15.98 2.76 0.90
CA VAL A 274 -16.62 1.89 -0.08
C VAL A 274 -15.55 1.29 -1.00
N ILE A 275 -15.46 -0.04 -0.97
CA ILE A 275 -14.61 -0.83 -1.86
C ILE A 275 -15.53 -1.46 -2.91
N ARG A 276 -15.32 -1.13 -4.18
CA ARG A 276 -16.07 -1.70 -5.31
C ARG A 276 -15.31 -2.90 -5.85
N GLU A 277 -16.03 -3.98 -6.12
CA GLU A 277 -15.48 -5.16 -6.77
C GLU A 277 -16.06 -5.29 -8.19
N GLU A 278 -15.17 -5.54 -9.15
CA GLU A 278 -15.52 -5.83 -10.54
C GLU A 278 -14.78 -7.11 -10.98
N THR A 279 -15.39 -7.88 -11.89
CA THR A 279 -14.82 -9.11 -12.41
C THR A 279 -14.76 -9.04 -13.93
N TYR A 280 -13.63 -9.44 -14.50
CA TYR A 280 -13.37 -9.44 -15.94
C TYR A 280 -12.85 -10.81 -16.40
N GLU A 281 -13.08 -11.13 -17.67
CA GLU A 281 -12.57 -12.35 -18.33
C GLU A 281 -11.35 -12.07 -19.22
N ASP A 282 -11.01 -10.79 -19.39
CA ASP A 282 -9.91 -10.31 -20.23
C ASP A 282 -9.22 -9.13 -19.53
N GLU A 283 -7.88 -9.22 -19.46
CA GLU A 283 -7.00 -8.27 -18.78
C GLU A 283 -7.08 -6.86 -19.37
N SER A 284 -7.38 -6.75 -20.67
CA SER A 284 -7.46 -5.45 -21.36
C SER A 284 -8.60 -4.57 -20.85
N TYR A 285 -9.59 -5.14 -20.16
CA TYR A 285 -10.66 -4.40 -19.51
C TYR A 285 -10.35 -4.03 -18.06
N VAL A 286 -9.25 -4.55 -17.50
CA VAL A 286 -8.78 -4.12 -16.19
C VAL A 286 -8.23 -2.71 -16.37
N SER A 287 -8.86 -1.75 -15.70
CA SER A 287 -8.33 -0.40 -15.64
C SER A 287 -6.96 -0.44 -14.95
N VAL A 288 -5.89 -0.15 -15.68
CA VAL A 288 -4.62 0.30 -15.13
C VAL A 288 -4.57 1.78 -15.44
#